data_AF-X6FHJ8-F1
#
_entry.id   AF-X6FHJ8-F1
#
_cell.length_a   1.000
_cell.length_b   1.000
_cell.length_c   1.000
_cell.angle_alpha   90.00
_cell.angle_beta   90.00
_cell.angle_gamma   90.00
#
_symmetry.space_group_name_H-M   'P 1'
#
loop_
_entity.id
_entity.type
_entity.pdbx_description
1 polymer ?
#
loop_
_entity_poly.entity_id
_entity_poly.type
_entity_poly.pdbx_seq_one_letter_code
_entity_poly.pdbx_strand_id
1 'polypeptide(L)'
;MVLDLKPEQVTKDHSDVVAIGSGFGSAFVLHEFARRRKARILVLEWGRHNTHEWQLDQNVNTDIDDETTSRSSPNDPIRFTGRQPCTNPFATLDPPKTA
;
A
#
# COMPACT_ATOMS: atom_id res chain seq x y z
N MET A 1 14.20 9.90 4.77
CA MET A 1 15.34 8.99 4.57
C MET A 1 14.81 7.79 3.81
N VAL A 2 15.33 7.55 2.61
CA VAL A 2 15.09 6.31 1.87
C VAL A 2 16.33 5.48 2.08
N LEU A 3 16.13 4.24 2.49
CA LEU A 3 17.23 3.32 2.65
C LEU A 3 17.34 2.55 1.33
N ASP A 4 18.51 2.58 0.70
CA ASP A 4 18.82 1.77 -0.49
C ASP A 4 18.99 0.29 -0.08
N LEU A 5 17.91 -0.28 0.48
CA LEU A 5 17.85 -1.66 0.93
C LEU A 5 17.46 -2.53 -0.25
N LYS A 6 18.27 -3.55 -0.47
CA LYS A 6 17.89 -4.61 -1.40
C LYS A 6 16.91 -5.57 -0.71
N PRO A 7 15.95 -6.17 -1.45
CA PRO A 7 14.98 -7.11 -0.87
C PRO A 7 15.63 -8.24 -0.07
N GLU A 8 16.80 -8.73 -0.49
CA GLU A 8 17.49 -9.85 0.18
C GLU A 8 17.97 -9.48 1.59
N GLN A 9 18.13 -8.18 1.87
CA GLN A 9 18.54 -7.69 3.19
C GLN A 9 17.38 -7.62 4.19
N VAL A 10 16.13 -7.63 3.71
CA VAL A 10 14.94 -7.51 4.56
C VAL A 10 14.15 -8.82 4.65
N THR A 11 14.32 -9.75 3.72
CA THR A 11 13.54 -11.01 3.68
C THR A 11 13.77 -11.94 4.86
N LYS A 12 14.90 -11.81 5.57
CA LYS A 12 15.24 -12.64 6.74
C LYS A 12 15.11 -11.88 8.07
N ASP A 13 14.81 -10.59 8.01
CA ASP A 13 14.76 -9.72 9.19
C ASP A 13 13.36 -9.68 9.79
N HIS A 14 13.28 -9.73 11.11
CA HIS A 14 12.02 -9.56 11.83
C HIS A 14 11.57 -8.09 11.81
N SER A 15 10.28 -7.90 11.51
CA SER A 15 9.58 -6.62 11.61
C SER A 15 8.35 -6.79 12.49
N ASP A 16 8.16 -5.87 13.43
CA ASP A 16 6.99 -5.90 14.33
C ASP A 16 5.72 -5.46 13.58
N VAL A 17 5.88 -4.58 12.59
CA VAL A 17 4.80 -4.09 11.72
C VAL A 17 5.30 -4.04 10.28
N VAL A 18 4.47 -4.51 9.35
CA VAL A 18 4.66 -4.33 7.91
C VAL A 18 3.51 -3.47 7.38
N ALA A 19 3.83 -2.32 6.81
CA ALA A 19 2.88 -1.45 6.12
C ALA A 19 3.10 -1.55 4.61
N ILE A 20 2.02 -1.81 3.87
CA ILE A 20 2.03 -1.85 2.41
C ILE A 20 1.49 -0.52 1.91
N GLY A 21 2.32 0.20 1.16
CA GLY A 21 2.11 1.58 0.73
C GLY A 21 2.61 2.59 1.75
N SER A 22 3.20 3.68 1.26
CA SER A 22 3.67 4.84 2.04
C SER A 22 2.75 6.06 1.89
N GLY A 23 1.56 5.87 1.30
CA GLY A 23 0.56 6.92 1.12
C GLY A 23 0.00 7.48 2.42
N PHE A 24 -0.90 8.47 2.29
CA PHE A 24 -1.44 9.22 3.43
C PHE A 24 -2.01 8.33 4.55
N GLY A 25 -2.81 7.32 4.20
CA GLY A 25 -3.47 6.47 5.20
C GLY A 25 -2.49 5.68 6.08
N SER A 26 -1.49 5.04 5.47
CA SER A 26 -0.48 4.28 6.21
C SER A 26 0.43 5.22 6.99
N ALA A 27 0.88 6.33 6.40
CA ALA A 27 1.71 7.32 7.07
C ALA A 27 1.01 7.93 8.30
N PHE A 28 -0.29 8.23 8.19
CA PHE A 28 -1.10 8.77 9.29
C PHE A 28 -1.17 7.80 10.47
N VAL A 29 -1.45 6.51 10.20
CA VAL A 29 -1.51 5.48 11.25
C VAL A 29 -0.12 5.21 11.86
N LEU A 30 0.91 5.10 11.01
CA LEU A 30 2.28 4.84 11.45
C LEU A 30 2.84 6.00 12.29
N HIS A 31 2.45 7.24 12.00
CA HIS A 31 2.86 8.40 12.80
C HIS A 31 2.47 8.23 14.27
N GLU A 32 1.21 7.90 14.54
CA GLU A 32 0.76 7.73 15.92
C GLU A 32 1.27 6.43 16.54
N PHE A 33 1.38 5.36 15.76
CA PHE A 33 1.96 4.09 16.22
C PHE A 33 3.41 4.26 16.70
N ALA A 34 4.27 4.88 15.88
CA ALA A 34 5.68 5.09 16.18
C ALA A 34 5.92 5.99 17.40
N ARG A 35 4.98 6.90 17.69
CA ARG A 35 5.02 7.73 18.91
C ARG A 35 4.73 6.95 20.19
N ARG A 36 3.93 5.88 20.11
CA ARG A 36 3.48 5.10 21.28
C ARG A 36 4.30 3.84 21.52
N ARG A 37 4.93 3.29 20.46
CA ARG A 37 5.62 2.00 20.50
C ARG A 37 6.97 2.10 19.83
N LYS A 38 8.00 1.60 20.51
CA LYS A 38 9.30 1.32 19.89
C LYS A 38 9.17 -0.01 19.15
N ALA A 39 9.26 0.03 17.82
CA ALA A 39 9.05 -1.12 16.95
C ALA A 39 9.89 -0.97 15.67
N ARG A 40 10.28 -2.10 15.07
CA ARG A 40 10.86 -2.17 13.71
C ARG A 40 9.71 -2.20 12.72
N ILE A 41 9.59 -1.13 11.94
CA ILE A 41 8.51 -0.94 10.96
C ILE A 41 9.11 -1.08 9.57
N LEU A 42 8.62 -2.05 8.80
CA LEU A 42 8.93 -2.20 7.39
C LEU A 42 7.81 -1.55 6.57
N VAL A 43 8.16 -0.57 5.74
CA VAL A 43 7.23 0.05 4.80
C VAL A 43 7.62 -0.39 3.39
N LEU A 44 6.68 -1.03 2.69
CA LEU A 44 6.85 -1.47 1.31
C LEU A 44 6.12 -0.49 0.40
N GLU A 45 6.83 0.12 -0.54
CA GLU A 45 6.27 1.03 -1.54
C GLU A 45 6.50 0.43 -2.93
N TRP A 46 5.48 0.46 -3.79
CA TRP A 46 5.60 -0.06 -5.16
C TRP A 46 6.37 0.92 -6.04
N GLY A 47 6.16 2.22 -5.82
CA GLY A 47 6.93 3.28 -6.45
C GLY A 47 8.36 3.42 -5.93
N ARG A 48 9.10 4.31 -6.57
CA ARG A 48 10.41 4.78 -6.09
C ARG A 48 10.24 6.06 -5.27
N HIS A 49 11.29 6.41 -4.54
CA HIS A 49 11.40 7.76 -4.05
C HIS A 49 11.72 8.73 -5.19
N ASN A 50 10.82 9.69 -5.37
CA ASN A 50 11.02 10.81 -6.27
C ASN A 50 11.27 12.07 -5.43
N THR A 51 12.35 12.78 -5.74
CA THR A 51 12.66 14.04 -5.06
C THR A 51 11.62 15.09 -5.44
N HIS A 52 11.39 16.06 -4.55
CA HIS A 52 10.47 17.15 -4.85
C HIS A 52 10.87 17.92 -6.13
N GLU A 53 12.17 18.11 -6.36
CA GLU A 53 12.70 18.71 -7.59
C GLU A 53 12.30 17.90 -8.83
N TRP A 54 12.50 16.57 -8.80
CA TRP A 54 12.08 15.70 -9.90
C TRP A 54 10.56 15.78 -10.15
N GLN A 55 9.76 15.82 -9.08
CA GLN A 55 8.30 15.90 -9.21
C GLN A 55 7.85 17.20 -9.85
N LEU A 56 8.50 18.32 -9.52
CA LEU A 56 8.24 19.62 -10.15
C LEU A 56 8.68 19.62 -11.62
N ASP A 57 9.85 19.07 -11.93
CA ASP A 57 10.38 19.01 -13.30
C ASP A 57 9.52 18.13 -14.21
N GLN A 58 9.02 17.00 -13.70
CA GLN A 58 8.17 16.09 -14.46
C GLN A 58 6.68 16.43 -14.37
N ASN A 59 6.30 17.35 -13.48
CA ASN A 59 4.91 17.70 -13.17
C ASN A 59 4.04 16.49 -12.80
N VAL A 60 4.63 15.49 -12.12
CA VAL A 60 3.97 14.27 -11.65
C VAL A 60 4.55 13.84 -10.31
N ASN A 61 3.76 13.15 -9.48
CA ASN A 61 4.22 12.66 -8.18
C ASN A 61 5.00 11.34 -8.27
N THR A 62 4.74 10.54 -9.31
CA THR A 62 5.29 9.21 -9.52
C THR A 62 5.58 8.98 -11.00
N ASP A 63 6.55 8.11 -11.29
CA ASP A 63 6.87 7.60 -12.62
C ASP A 63 6.04 6.36 -12.98
N ILE A 64 5.17 5.91 -12.08
CA ILE A 64 4.19 4.85 -12.35
C ILE A 64 3.04 5.44 -13.17
N ASP A 65 2.71 4.77 -14.28
CA ASP A 65 1.53 5.08 -15.08
C ASP A 65 0.24 4.70 -14.34
N ASP A 66 -0.65 5.66 -14.13
CA ASP A 66 -1.95 5.49 -13.46
C ASP A 66 -2.77 4.35 -14.07
N GLU A 67 -2.74 4.17 -15.40
CA GLU A 67 -3.49 3.11 -16.09
C GLU A 67 -3.00 1.70 -15.74
N THR A 68 -1.77 1.57 -15.25
CA THR A 68 -1.19 0.30 -14.81
C THR A 68 -1.49 -0.03 -13.35
N THR A 69 -1.84 0.98 -12.54
CA THR A 69 -2.06 0.81 -11.09
C THR A 69 -3.40 0.17 -10.74
N SER A 70 -4.37 0.24 -11.66
CA SER A 70 -5.77 -0.18 -11.43
C SER A 70 -6.18 -1.39 -12.26
N ARG A 71 -5.22 -2.12 -12.85
CA ARG A 71 -5.52 -3.32 -13.64
C ARG A 71 -6.08 -4.41 -12.73
N SER A 72 -7.40 -4.52 -12.71
CA SER A 72 -8.10 -5.68 -12.17
C SER A 72 -8.20 -6.72 -13.28
N SER A 73 -7.32 -7.72 -13.27
CA SER A 73 -7.52 -8.89 -14.11
C SER A 73 -8.59 -9.80 -13.46
N PRO A 74 -9.40 -10.55 -14.23
CA PRO A 74 -10.37 -11.49 -13.66
C PRO A 74 -9.74 -12.52 -12.71
N ASN A 75 -8.44 -12.77 -12.85
CA ASN A 75 -7.67 -13.73 -12.06
C ASN A 75 -6.74 -13.06 -11.03
N ASP A 76 -6.85 -11.75 -10.81
CA ASP A 76 -6.00 -11.07 -9.85
C ASP A 76 -6.45 -11.39 -8.41
N PRO A 77 -5.60 -11.98 -7.56
CA PRO A 77 -5.98 -12.30 -6.18
C PRO A 77 -6.23 -11.05 -5.33
N ILE A 78 -5.74 -9.87 -5.73
CA ILE A 78 -5.91 -8.61 -5.00
C ILE A 78 -7.00 -7.76 -5.68
N ARG A 79 -8.27 -8.18 -5.53
CA ARG A 79 -9.42 -7.41 -6.03
C ARG A 79 -9.80 -6.20 -5.17
N PHE A 80 -9.21 -6.02 -4.00
CA PHE A 80 -9.79 -5.17 -2.95
C PHE A 80 -9.30 -3.71 -2.92
N THR A 81 -8.29 -3.32 -3.71
CA THR A 81 -7.62 -2.01 -3.56
C THR A 81 -7.78 -1.07 -4.76
N GLY A 82 -8.49 -1.47 -5.81
CA GLY A 82 -8.75 -0.63 -6.99
C GLY A 82 -10.03 0.20 -6.88
N ARG A 83 -10.13 1.23 -7.74
CA ARG A 83 -11.28 2.13 -7.99
C ARG A 83 -12.55 1.41 -8.53
N GLN A 84 -12.83 0.19 -8.09
CA GLN A 84 -14.15 -0.40 -8.31
C GLN A 84 -15.15 0.34 -7.41
N PRO A 85 -16.37 0.66 -7.89
CA PRO A 85 -17.44 0.98 -6.96
C PRO A 85 -17.49 -0.17 -5.96
N CYS A 86 -17.46 0.15 -4.66
CA CYS A 86 -17.50 -0.83 -3.59
C CYS A 86 -18.74 -1.72 -3.75
N THR A 87 -18.67 -2.78 -4.56
CA THR A 87 -19.67 -3.81 -4.58
C THR A 87 -19.37 -4.64 -3.35
N ASN A 88 -20.08 -4.28 -2.29
CA ASN A 88 -20.13 -5.00 -1.04
C ASN A 88 -20.09 -6.53 -1.31
N PRO A 89 -19.02 -7.25 -0.92
CA PRO A 89 -18.93 -8.69 -1.16
C PRO A 89 -19.98 -9.48 -0.35
N PHE A 90 -20.66 -8.81 0.60
CA PHE A 90 -21.78 -9.34 1.34
C PHE A 90 -23.15 -9.07 0.67
N ALA A 91 -23.21 -8.34 -0.46
CA ALA A 91 -24.47 -8.04 -1.15
C ALA A 91 -25.09 -9.25 -1.86
N THR A 92 -24.28 -10.28 -2.14
CA THR A 92 -24.70 -11.53 -2.78
C THR A 92 -24.72 -12.73 -1.83
N LEU A 93 -24.49 -12.52 -0.54
CA LEU A 93 -24.75 -13.59 0.43
C LEU A 93 -26.25 -13.68 0.63
N ASP A 94 -26.80 -14.88 0.38
CA ASP A 94 -28.16 -15.20 0.77
C ASP A 94 -28.34 -14.83 2.25
N PRO A 95 -29.43 -14.15 2.62
CA PRO A 95 -29.69 -13.86 4.02
C PRO A 95 -29.68 -15.17 4.82
N PRO A 96 -29.16 -15.17 6.05
CA PRO A 96 -29.12 -16.37 6.87
C PRO A 96 -30.53 -16.94 6.97
N LYS A 97 -30.70 -18.20 6.55
CA LYS A 97 -31.96 -18.92 6.72
C LYS A 97 -32.26 -18.96 8.21
N THR A 98 -33.33 -18.28 8.61
CA THR A 98 -33.90 -18.39 9.95
C THR A 98 -34.20 -19.86 10.22
N ALA A 99 -33.68 -20.37 11.33
CA ALA A 99 -33.98 -21.70 11.86
C ALA A 99 -35.41 -21.75 12.41
#